data_AF-A0A950CUJ1-F1
#
_entry.id   AF-A0A950CUJ1-F1
#
_cell.length_a   1.000
_cell.length_b   1.000
_cell.length_c   1.000
_cell.angle_alpha   90.00
_cell.angle_beta   90.00
_cell.angle_gamma   90.00
#
_symmetry.space_group_name_H-M   'P 1'
#
loop_
_entity.id
_entity.type
_entity.pdbx_description
1 polymer ?
#
loop_
_entity_poly.entity_id
_entity_poly.type
_entity_poly.pdbx_seq_one_letter_code
_entity_poly.pdbx_strand_id
1 'polypeptide(L)' 'MDTTLTFRAKYSNPNESGPRYMLIGGRGIENQESATRYFERTWKNSDVQGVELLKMECLGYV' A
#
# COMPACT_ATOMS: atom_id res chain seq x y z
N MET A 1 5.78 17.99 10.99
CA MET A 1 4.48 17.55 10.44
C MET A 1 4.59 16.06 10.22
N ASP A 2 3.81 15.25 10.93
CA ASP A 2 3.72 13.81 10.64
C ASP A 2 2.70 13.65 9.51
N THR A 3 3.17 13.26 8.33
CA THR A 3 2.31 12.97 7.18
C THR A 3 2.10 11.47 7.11
N THR A 4 0.84 11.04 7.14
CA THR A 4 0.47 9.64 6.92
C THR A 4 -0.03 9.48 5.49
N LEU A 5 0.61 8.59 4.72
CA LEU A 5 0.18 8.23 3.38
C LEU A 5 -0.52 6.87 3.43
N THR A 6 -1.62 6.77 2.70
CA THR A 6 -2.37 5.52 2.49
C THR A 6 -2.40 5.21 1.02
N PHE A 7 -1.90 4.03 0.67
CA PHE A 7 -1.87 3.48 -0.67
C PHE A 7 -2.84 2.30 -0.78
N ARG A 8 -3.26 2.01 -2.00
CA ARG A 8 -3.97 0.78 -2.36
C ARG A 8 -3.12 -0.01 -3.33
N ALA A 9 -2.79 -1.25 -2.97
CA ALA A 9 -2.19 -2.20 -3.89
C ALA A 9 -3.29 -3.05 -4.51
N LYS A 10 -3.32 -3.11 -5.84
CA LYS A 10 -4.09 -4.10 -6.59
C LYS A 10 -3.18 -5.28 -6.89
N TYR A 11 -3.62 -6.48 -6.52
CA TYR A 11 -2.85 -7.69 -6.71
C TYR A 11 -3.71 -8.87 -7.14
N SER A 12 -3.09 -9.89 -7.71
CA SER A 12 -3.69 -11.20 -7.96
C SER A 12 -2.95 -12.27 -7.18
N ASN A 13 -3.70 -13.17 -6.54
CA ASN A 13 -3.15 -14.31 -5.83
C ASN A 13 -3.66 -15.58 -6.53
N PRO A 14 -2.79 -16.52 -6.94
CA PRO A 14 -3.22 -17.74 -7.63
C PRO A 14 -4.18 -18.60 -6.80
N ASN A 15 -4.22 -18.41 -5.48
CA ASN A 15 -5.12 -19.12 -4.58
C ASN A 15 -6.51 -18.46 -4.43
N GLU A 16 -6.74 -17.31 -5.07
CA GLU A 16 -7.98 -16.56 -4.96
C GLU A 16 -8.53 -16.20 -6.34
N SER A 17 -9.86 -16.24 -6.51
CA SER A 17 -10.48 -15.80 -7.76
C SER A 17 -10.66 -14.29 -7.79
N GLY A 18 -9.97 -13.64 -8.72
CA GLY A 18 -10.16 -12.24 -9.09
C GLY A 18 -9.16 -11.26 -8.49
N PRO A 19 -9.19 -9.99 -8.94
CA PRO A 19 -8.30 -8.95 -8.42
C PRO A 19 -8.65 -8.61 -6.97
N ARG A 20 -7.61 -8.50 -6.14
CA ARG A 20 -7.69 -8.10 -4.74
C ARG A 20 -7.11 -6.72 -4.54
N TYR A 21 -7.55 -6.08 -3.46
CA TYR A 21 -7.11 -4.75 -3.06
C TYR A 21 -6.66 -4.78 -1.60
N MET A 22 -5.46 -4.27 -1.32
CA MET A 22 -4.94 -4.13 0.04
C MET A 22 -4.65 -2.66 0.33
N LEU A 23 -5.08 -2.19 1.50
CA LEU A 23 -4.71 -0.88 2.01
C LEU A 23 -3.34 -0.97 2.70
N ILE A 24 -2.44 -0.07 2.31
CA ILE A 24 -1.09 0.01 2.85
C ILE A 24 -0.91 1.42 3.37
N GLY A 25 -0.79 1.57 4.68
CA GLY A 25 -0.58 2.87 5.29
C GLY A 25 -0.01 2.73 6.68
N GLY A 26 0.52 3.83 7.19
CA GLY A 26 1.10 3.90 8.52
C GLY A 26 2.54 4.39 8.52
N ARG A 27 3.17 4.31 9.69
CA ARG A 27 4.53 4.79 9.93
C ARG A 27 5.54 4.01 9.08
N GLY A 28 6.34 4.72 8.27
CA GLY A 28 7.35 4.13 7.38
C GLY A 28 6.89 3.90 5.94
N ILE A 29 5.64 4.23 5.60
CA ILE A 29 5.15 4.26 4.22
C ILE A 29 5.19 5.72 3.73
N GLU A 30 6.31 6.09 3.15
CA GLU A 30 6.65 7.49 2.79
C GLU A 30 6.39 7.80 1.32
N ASN A 31 6.22 6.78 0.49
CA ASN A 31 6.00 6.89 -0.95
C ASN A 31 5.46 5.59 -1.54
N GLN A 32 5.16 5.59 -2.83
CA GLN A 32 4.66 4.41 -3.53
C GLN A 32 5.66 3.23 -3.50
N GLU A 33 6.96 3.50 -3.58
CA GLU A 33 7.99 2.45 -3.57
C GLU A 33 8.05 1.71 -2.22
N SER A 34 8.00 2.45 -1.11
CA SER A 34 7.93 1.86 0.25
C SER A 34 6.64 1.07 0.46
N ALA A 35 5.51 1.53 -0.09
CA ALA A 35 4.27 0.76 -0.10
C ALA A 35 4.41 -0.55 -0.90
N THR A 36 4.99 -0.50 -2.10
CA THR A 36 5.25 -1.70 -2.92
C THR A 36 6.14 -2.70 -2.20
N ARG A 37 7.29 -2.24 -1.65
CA ARG A 37 8.22 -3.12 -0.90
C ARG A 37 7.56 -3.73 0.33
N TYR A 38 6.72 -2.98 1.04
CA TYR A 38 5.96 -3.51 2.17
C TYR A 38 5.03 -4.63 1.70
N PHE A 39 4.28 -4.40 0.61
CA PHE A 39 3.39 -5.40 0.04
C PHE A 39 4.14 -6.66 -0.38
N GLU A 40 5.21 -6.55 -1.16
CA GLU A 40 6.00 -7.68 -1.64
C GLU A 40 6.58 -8.53 -0.50
N ARG A 41 6.96 -7.90 0.61
CA ARG A 41 7.41 -8.63 1.82
C ARG A 41 6.29 -9.42 2.47
N THR A 42 5.08 -8.87 2.52
CA THR A 42 3.90 -9.53 3.12
C THR A 42 3.33 -10.62 2.21
N TRP A 43 3.30 -10.39 0.90
CA TRP A 43 2.61 -11.23 -0.09
C TRP A 43 3.57 -11.70 -1.19
N LYS A 44 4.53 -12.57 -0.80
CA LYS A 44 5.57 -13.10 -1.71
C LYS A 44 5.06 -13.92 -2.90
N ASN A 45 3.81 -14.41 -2.85
CA ASN A 45 3.18 -15.21 -3.91
C ASN A 45 2.05 -14.46 -4.62
N SER A 46 2.03 -13.13 -4.55
CA SER A 46 1.03 -12.30 -5.21
C SER A 46 1.66 -11.46 -6.30
N ASP A 47 0.98 -11.38 -7.44
CA ASP A 47 1.36 -10.54 -8.55
C ASP A 47 0.76 -9.14 -8.36
N VAL A 48 1.62 -8.15 -8.11
CA VAL A 48 1.20 -6.75 -7.94
C VAL A 48 0.96 -6.14 -9.31
N GLN A 49 -0.29 -5.78 -9.58
CA GLN A 49 -0.68 -5.11 -10.83
C GLN A 49 -0.49 -3.59 -10.76
N GLY A 50 -0.49 -3.02 -9.56
CA GLY A 50 -0.27 -1.60 -9.35
C GLY A 50 -0.48 -1.17 -7.91
N VAL A 51 0.14 -0.04 -7.55
CA VAL A 51 -0.01 0.61 -6.25
C VAL A 51 -0.37 2.07 -6.50
N GLU A 52 -1.45 2.54 -5.91
CA GLU A 52 -1.95 3.92 -6.09
C GLU A 52 -2.09 4.63 -4.75
N LEU A 53 -1.80 5.93 -4.70
CA LEU A 53 -2.04 6.74 -3.51
C LEU A 53 -3.54 7.00 -3.37
N LEU A 54 -4.13 6.61 -2.23
CA LEU A 54 -5.53 6.89 -1.93
C LEU A 54 -5.71 8.17 -1.12
N LYS A 55 -4.86 8.38 -0.11
CA LYS A 55 -5.04 9.48 0.84
C LYS A 55 -3.70 9.95 1.40
N MET A 56 -3.59 11.26 1.59
CA MET A 56 -2.51 11.91 2.32
C MET A 56 -3.12 12.71 3.47
N GLU A 57 -2.71 12.42 4.70
CA GLU A 57 -3.14 13.14 5.90
C GLU A 57 -1.93 13.81 6.55
N CYS A 58 -1.93 15.14 6.57
CA CYS A 58 -0.96 15.91 7.35
C CYS A 58 -1.53 16.13 8.76
N LEU A 59 -0.89 15.55 9.77
CA LEU A 59 -1.17 15.90 11.16
C LEU A 59 -0.45 17.22 11.47
N GLY A 60 -1.22 18.31 11.45
CA GLY A 60 -0.79 19.60 11.98
C GLY A 60 -0.89 19.59 13.50
N TYR A 61 0.21 19.87 14.20
CA TYR A 61 0.14 20.27 15.60
C TYR A 61 -0.51 21.66 15.65
N VAL A 62 -1.69 21.74 16.25
CA VAL A 62 -2.36 23.00 16.59
C VAL A 62 -1.76 23.54 17.88
#